data_AF-A0A6G6X889-F1
#
_entry.id   AF-A0A6G6X889-F1
#
_cell.length_a   1.000
_cell.length_b   1.000
_cell.length_c   1.000
_cell.angle_alpha   90.00
_cell.angle_beta   90.00
_cell.angle_gamma   90.00
#
_symmetry.space_group_name_H-M   'P 1'
#
loop_
_entity.id
_entity.type
_entity.pdbx_description
1 polymer ?
#
loop_
_entity_poly.entity_id
_entity_poly.type
_entity_poly.pdbx_seq_one_letter_code
_entity_poly.pdbx_strand_id
1 'polypeptide(L)'
;MDLPDAAGKRTVSYRPTCGRFYRGIFHDQSAGRAMTRILVKFIIPLALSVAWIMSLNLHVATVDDLNADQSYKGYHIFLLGLLGPFTFQISAYANPVLFLAVIYVVWKWPDVKAARLMLAAVFIALCIISAIFWNRIPDSSGENFIKQLGPGYYLWMATMTSAFAWLLSLWVMVRRRRLRNG
;
A
#
# COMPACT_ATOMS: atom_id res chain seq x y z
N MET A 1 74.30 -23.45 -36.23
CA MET A 1 74.24 -24.92 -36.10
C MET A 1 73.56 -25.14 -34.75
N ASP A 2 72.24 -25.07 -34.76
CA ASP A 2 71.42 -25.05 -33.55
C ASP A 2 70.93 -26.47 -33.27
N LEU A 3 71.28 -26.97 -32.09
CA LEU A 3 70.79 -28.25 -31.57
C LEU A 3 69.33 -28.09 -31.13
N PRO A 4 68.43 -29.03 -31.48
CA PRO A 4 67.04 -28.99 -31.05
C PRO A 4 66.94 -29.45 -29.59
N ASP A 5 66.36 -28.61 -28.74
CA ASP A 5 66.09 -28.97 -27.35
C ASP A 5 64.83 -29.83 -27.26
N ALA A 6 65.02 -30.99 -26.63
CA ALA A 6 64.07 -32.07 -26.53
C ALA A 6 63.15 -31.86 -25.32
N ALA A 7 61.96 -31.30 -25.52
CA ALA A 7 60.85 -31.49 -24.58
C ALA A 7 59.52 -31.06 -25.20
N GLY A 8 58.83 -32.01 -25.83
CA GLY A 8 57.42 -31.88 -26.21
C GLY A 8 56.49 -31.83 -25.00
N LYS A 9 56.47 -30.71 -24.26
CA LYS A 9 55.44 -30.42 -23.26
C LYS A 9 54.47 -29.39 -23.84
N ARG A 10 53.34 -29.88 -24.36
CA ARG A 10 52.16 -29.04 -24.60
C ARG A 10 51.68 -28.53 -23.24
N THR A 11 51.91 -27.27 -22.96
CA THR A 11 51.24 -26.56 -21.88
C THR A 11 49.77 -26.42 -22.27
N VAL A 12 48.95 -27.37 -21.79
CA VAL A 12 47.49 -27.22 -21.84
C VAL A 12 47.15 -26.08 -20.89
N SER A 13 46.92 -24.89 -21.47
CA SER A 13 46.37 -23.75 -20.75
C SER A 13 44.95 -24.10 -20.31
N TYR A 14 44.83 -24.60 -19.08
CA TYR A 14 43.54 -24.81 -18.43
C TYR A 14 42.98 -23.42 -18.08
N ARG A 15 42.24 -22.79 -19.01
CA ARG A 15 41.40 -21.64 -18.66
C ARG A 15 40.27 -22.18 -17.77
N PRO A 16 40.18 -21.79 -16.49
CA PRO A 16 39.04 -22.19 -15.69
C PRO A 16 37.78 -21.57 -16.31
N THR A 17 36.84 -22.43 -16.73
CA THR A 17 35.48 -22.06 -17.13
C THR A 17 34.63 -21.59 -15.94
N CYS A 18 35.20 -20.77 -15.05
CA CYS A 18 34.48 -20.11 -13.95
C CYS A 18 33.54 -18.98 -14.41
N GLY A 19 33.42 -18.73 -15.72
CA GLY A 19 32.57 -17.67 -16.27
C GLY A 19 31.11 -18.06 -16.53
N ARG A 20 30.73 -19.34 -16.48
CA ARG A 20 29.36 -19.78 -16.84
C ARG A 20 28.40 -19.89 -15.65
N PHE A 21 28.91 -20.06 -14.43
CA PHE A 21 28.05 -20.24 -13.26
C PHE A 21 27.50 -18.91 -12.70
N TYR A 22 28.25 -17.81 -12.85
CA TYR A 22 27.78 -16.49 -12.40
C TYR A 22 26.68 -15.89 -13.29
N ARG A 23 26.56 -16.32 -14.55
CA ARG A 23 25.52 -15.78 -15.46
C ARG A 23 24.09 -16.19 -15.09
N GLY A 24 23.91 -17.34 -14.43
CA GLY A 24 22.59 -17.80 -13.98
C GLY A 24 22.04 -16.97 -12.81
N ILE A 25 22.91 -16.57 -11.87
CA ILE A 25 22.52 -15.85 -10.65
C ILE A 25 22.13 -14.39 -10.95
N PHE A 26 22.76 -13.74 -11.94
CA PHE A 26 22.37 -12.39 -12.36
C PHE A 26 21.05 -12.34 -13.14
N HIS A 27 20.63 -13.46 -13.75
CA HIS A 27 19.35 -13.55 -14.45
C HIS A 27 18.15 -13.64 -13.50
N ASP A 28 18.37 -14.09 -12.26
CA ASP A 28 17.33 -14.22 -11.24
C ASP A 28 17.04 -12.88 -10.53
N GLN A 29 18.07 -12.06 -10.31
CA GLN A 29 17.91 -10.74 -9.69
C GLN A 29 17.19 -9.70 -10.56
N SER A 30 17.15 -9.87 -11.88
CA SER A 30 16.37 -8.99 -12.76
C SER A 30 14.87 -9.31 -12.69
N ALA A 31 14.51 -10.60 -12.66
CA ALA A 31 13.15 -11.07 -12.50
C ALA A 31 12.55 -10.66 -11.14
N GLY A 32 13.29 -10.84 -10.03
CA GLY A 32 12.83 -10.44 -8.70
C GLY A 32 12.56 -8.92 -8.58
N ARG A 33 13.39 -8.09 -9.23
CA ARG A 33 13.19 -6.62 -9.24
C ARG A 33 12.01 -6.20 -10.12
N ALA A 34 11.76 -6.90 -11.22
CA ALA A 34 10.59 -6.66 -12.07
C ALA A 34 9.29 -7.05 -11.35
N MET A 35 9.25 -8.23 -10.74
CA MET A 35 8.11 -8.72 -9.96
C MET A 35 7.76 -7.78 -8.80
N THR A 36 8.76 -7.35 -8.02
CA THR A 36 8.57 -6.39 -6.92
C THR A 36 7.93 -5.09 -7.40
N ARG A 37 8.32 -4.59 -8.58
CA ARG A 37 7.72 -3.37 -9.16
C ARG A 37 6.26 -3.58 -9.53
N ILE A 38 5.93 -4.70 -10.15
CA ILE A 38 4.54 -5.02 -10.55
C ILE A 38 3.65 -5.15 -9.32
N LEU A 39 4.11 -5.90 -8.31
CA LEU A 39 3.36 -6.10 -7.06
C LEU A 39 3.04 -4.78 -6.37
N VAL A 40 4.07 -3.95 -6.18
CA VAL A 40 3.95 -2.71 -5.41
C VAL A 40 3.18 -1.63 -6.15
N LYS A 41 3.29 -1.59 -7.49
CA LYS A 41 2.65 -0.56 -8.31
C LYS A 41 1.21 -0.88 -8.68
N PHE A 42 0.89 -2.14 -8.93
CA PHE A 42 -0.39 -2.53 -9.51
C PHE A 42 -1.17 -3.49 -8.63
N ILE A 43 -0.57 -4.60 -8.19
CA ILE A 43 -1.31 -5.65 -7.49
C ILE A 43 -1.80 -5.19 -6.12
N ILE A 44 -0.91 -4.63 -5.29
CA ILE A 44 -1.28 -4.17 -3.94
C ILE A 44 -2.30 -3.01 -4.03
N PRO A 45 -2.08 -1.95 -4.85
CA PRO A 45 -3.08 -0.89 -4.99
C PRO A 45 -4.43 -1.37 -5.49
N LEU A 46 -4.44 -2.29 -6.47
CA LEU A 46 -5.68 -2.87 -6.98
C LEU A 46 -6.43 -3.65 -5.89
N ALA A 47 -5.73 -4.50 -5.14
CA ALA A 47 -6.33 -5.26 -4.04
C ALA A 47 -6.90 -4.33 -2.96
N LEU A 48 -6.18 -3.26 -2.60
CA LEU A 48 -6.66 -2.24 -1.66
C LEU A 48 -7.89 -1.51 -2.21
N SER A 49 -7.91 -1.13 -3.49
CA SER A 49 -9.07 -0.50 -4.12
C SER A 49 -10.30 -1.41 -4.15
N VAL A 50 -10.12 -2.70 -4.45
CA VAL A 50 -11.22 -3.69 -4.44
C VAL A 50 -11.77 -3.87 -3.02
N ALA A 51 -10.91 -4.08 -2.03
CA ALA A 51 -11.32 -4.22 -0.64
C ALA A 51 -12.04 -2.97 -0.12
N TRP A 52 -11.54 -1.77 -0.49
CA TRP A 52 -12.19 -0.51 -0.19
C TRP A 52 -13.59 -0.40 -0.81
N ILE A 53 -13.75 -0.70 -2.10
CA ILE A 53 -15.06 -0.69 -2.78
C ILE A 53 -16.03 -1.70 -2.16
N MET A 54 -15.55 -2.90 -1.80
CA MET A 54 -16.36 -3.89 -1.10
C MET A 54 -16.84 -3.37 0.25
N SER A 55 -15.96 -2.71 1.02
CA SER A 55 -16.32 -2.14 2.33
C SER A 55 -17.47 -1.13 2.26
N LEU A 56 -17.57 -0.37 1.16
CA LEU A 56 -18.66 0.59 0.95
C LEU A 56 -20.04 -0.08 0.80
N ASN A 57 -20.09 -1.32 0.33
CA ASN A 57 -21.34 -2.04 0.09
C ASN A 57 -21.82 -2.86 1.30
N LEU A 58 -20.95 -3.03 2.30
CA LEU A 58 -21.25 -3.80 3.51
C LEU A 58 -21.92 -2.95 4.57
N HIS A 59 -22.59 -3.63 5.50
CA HIS A 59 -23.11 -3.03 6.73
C HIS A 59 -21.96 -2.54 7.61
N VAL A 60 -22.01 -1.28 8.07
CA VAL A 60 -20.94 -0.61 8.81
C VAL A 60 -21.31 -0.33 10.25
N ALA A 61 -22.53 0.11 10.52
CA ALA A 61 -22.96 0.44 11.86
C ALA A 61 -24.47 0.30 12.02
N THR A 62 -24.88 -0.06 13.24
CA THR A 62 -26.27 0.07 13.71
C THR A 62 -26.30 1.11 14.83
N VAL A 63 -27.24 2.05 14.75
CA VAL A 63 -27.45 3.11 15.76
C VAL A 63 -28.79 2.93 16.45
N ASP A 64 -28.86 3.42 17.68
CA ASP A 64 -30.09 3.53 18.45
C ASP A 64 -30.89 4.74 17.95
N ASP A 65 -31.99 4.50 17.26
CA ASP A 65 -32.93 5.56 16.88
C ASP A 65 -34.26 5.34 17.63
N LEU A 66 -34.94 6.43 17.96
CA LEU A 66 -36.12 6.51 18.83
C LEU A 66 -37.27 5.60 18.39
N ASN A 67 -37.34 5.27 17.09
CA ASN A 67 -38.44 4.51 16.50
C ASN A 67 -38.07 3.08 16.08
N ALA A 68 -36.82 2.84 15.66
CA ALA A 68 -36.30 1.52 15.29
C ALA A 68 -34.79 1.59 15.05
N ASP A 69 -34.05 0.52 15.33
CA ASP A 69 -32.63 0.43 15.01
C ASP A 69 -32.36 0.70 13.52
N GLN A 70 -31.55 1.73 13.25
CA GLN A 70 -31.19 2.09 11.88
C GLN A 70 -29.82 1.51 11.51
N SER A 71 -29.79 0.81 10.38
CA SER A 71 -28.58 0.18 9.85
C SER A 71 -27.98 1.01 8.71
N TYR A 72 -26.69 1.34 8.82
CA TYR A 72 -25.94 2.10 7.84
C TYR A 72 -24.98 1.21 7.05
N LYS A 73 -25.06 1.30 5.72
CA LYS A 73 -24.03 0.76 4.81
C LYS A 73 -22.87 1.74 4.63
N GLY A 74 -21.71 1.25 4.22
CA GLY A 74 -20.49 2.06 4.09
C GLY A 74 -20.58 3.23 3.12
N TYR A 75 -21.34 3.13 2.03
CA TYR A 75 -21.53 4.26 1.12
C TYR A 75 -22.33 5.41 1.77
N HIS A 76 -23.24 5.13 2.72
CA HIS A 76 -23.92 6.19 3.48
C HIS A 76 -22.90 6.96 4.32
N ILE A 77 -22.03 6.24 5.04
CA ILE A 77 -20.98 6.83 5.86
C ILE A 77 -19.96 7.58 5.00
N PHE A 78 -19.63 7.06 3.82
CA PHE A 78 -18.75 7.75 2.87
C PHE A 78 -19.34 9.08 2.40
N LEU A 79 -20.64 9.11 2.05
CA LEU A 79 -21.33 10.35 1.64
C LEU A 79 -21.45 11.34 2.80
N LEU A 80 -21.78 10.87 4.00
CA LEU A 80 -21.76 11.69 5.22
C LEU A 80 -20.35 12.24 5.48
N GLY A 81 -19.32 11.43 5.24
CA GLY A 81 -17.93 11.79 5.40
C GLY A 81 -17.45 12.92 4.47
N LEU A 82 -18.12 13.17 3.34
CA LEU A 82 -17.86 14.37 2.53
C LEU A 82 -18.21 15.66 3.28
N LEU A 83 -19.14 15.59 4.23
CA LEU A 83 -19.48 16.65 5.17
C LEU A 83 -18.63 16.60 6.46
N GLY A 84 -17.73 15.62 6.56
CA GLY A 84 -16.80 15.39 7.67
C GLY A 84 -16.02 16.61 8.18
N PRO A 85 -15.59 17.59 7.35
CA PRO A 85 -14.99 18.83 7.88
C PRO A 85 -15.87 19.58 8.88
N PHE A 86 -17.19 19.45 8.77
CA PHE A 86 -18.15 20.16 9.63
C PHE A 86 -18.50 19.39 10.90
N THR A 87 -18.18 18.10 10.95
CA THR A 87 -18.49 17.20 12.09
C THR A 87 -17.23 16.74 12.84
N PHE A 88 -16.06 17.31 12.50
CA PHE A 88 -14.75 16.91 13.03
C PHE A 88 -14.42 15.41 12.85
N GLN A 89 -15.08 14.73 11.92
CA GLN A 89 -14.87 13.32 11.63
C GLN A 89 -13.74 13.14 10.61
N ILE A 90 -12.51 13.23 11.10
CA ILE A 90 -11.29 13.21 10.27
C ILE A 90 -11.12 11.84 9.55
N SER A 91 -11.66 10.77 10.13
CA SER A 91 -11.65 9.40 9.56
C SER A 91 -12.15 9.34 8.11
N ALA A 92 -13.13 10.18 7.74
CA ALA A 92 -13.68 10.24 6.40
C ALA A 92 -12.64 10.59 5.32
N TYR A 93 -11.62 11.38 5.67
CA TYR A 93 -10.56 11.78 4.74
C TYR A 93 -9.60 10.65 4.37
N ALA A 94 -9.62 9.51 5.05
CA ALA A 94 -8.82 8.36 4.64
C ALA A 94 -9.17 7.91 3.21
N ASN A 95 -10.44 8.05 2.82
CA ASN A 95 -10.93 7.63 1.50
C ASN A 95 -10.29 8.44 0.35
N PRO A 96 -10.42 9.78 0.29
CA PRO A 96 -9.75 10.55 -0.76
C PRO A 96 -8.22 10.43 -0.68
N VAL A 97 -7.64 10.30 0.51
CA VAL A 97 -6.18 10.15 0.65
C VAL A 97 -5.69 8.82 0.08
N LEU A 98 -6.39 7.71 0.35
CA LEU A 98 -6.10 6.42 -0.25
C LEU A 98 -6.18 6.51 -1.78
N PHE A 99 -7.27 7.07 -2.31
CA PHE A 99 -7.49 7.22 -3.74
C PHE A 99 -6.38 8.04 -4.42
N LEU A 100 -6.06 9.21 -3.85
CA LEU A 100 -5.00 10.08 -4.36
C LEU A 100 -3.61 9.43 -4.23
N ALA A 101 -3.36 8.67 -3.17
CA ALA A 101 -2.10 7.97 -2.98
C ALA A 101 -1.91 6.86 -4.03
N VAL A 102 -2.96 6.08 -4.33
CA VAL A 102 -2.95 5.06 -5.38
C VAL A 102 -2.67 5.69 -6.74
N ILE A 103 -3.41 6.74 -7.13
CA ILE A 103 -3.20 7.45 -8.40
C ILE A 103 -1.78 8.03 -8.46
N TYR A 104 -1.33 8.68 -7.39
CA TYR A 104 0.00 9.28 -7.33
C TYR A 104 1.09 8.24 -7.55
N VAL A 105 1.01 7.08 -6.90
CA VAL A 105 1.99 6.00 -7.06
C VAL A 105 1.95 5.40 -8.46
N VAL A 106 0.76 5.13 -9.02
CA VAL A 106 0.64 4.53 -10.36
C VAL A 106 1.17 5.47 -11.43
N TRP A 107 0.83 6.77 -11.35
CA TRP A 107 1.19 7.75 -12.38
C TRP A 107 2.62 8.25 -12.26
N LYS A 108 3.11 8.54 -11.05
CA LYS A 108 4.44 9.12 -10.85
C LYS A 108 5.53 8.08 -10.63
N TRP A 109 5.26 6.80 -10.87
CA TRP A 109 6.32 5.79 -10.82
C TRP A 109 7.30 5.95 -11.98
N PRO A 110 8.63 5.91 -11.77
CA PRO A 110 9.36 5.66 -10.51
C PRO A 110 9.74 6.92 -9.71
N ASP A 111 9.38 8.11 -10.19
CA ASP A 111 9.71 9.44 -9.62
C ASP A 111 8.90 9.86 -8.38
N VAL A 112 8.28 8.89 -7.71
CA VAL A 112 7.54 9.10 -6.47
C VAL A 112 8.44 9.73 -5.41
N LYS A 113 7.92 10.75 -4.72
CA LYS A 113 8.65 11.50 -3.69
C LYS A 113 8.40 10.88 -2.33
N ALA A 114 9.47 10.48 -1.64
CA ALA A 114 9.41 9.89 -0.29
C ALA A 114 8.59 10.76 0.68
N ALA A 115 8.80 12.08 0.70
CA ALA A 115 8.06 12.98 1.58
C ALA A 115 6.52 12.90 1.41
N ARG A 116 6.03 12.76 0.17
CA ARG A 116 4.58 12.65 -0.11
C ARG A 116 4.00 11.32 0.35
N LEU A 117 4.76 10.24 0.20
CA LEU A 117 4.36 8.91 0.69
C LEU A 117 4.27 8.89 2.23
N MET A 118 5.25 9.49 2.91
CA MET A 118 5.23 9.63 4.36
C MET A 118 4.06 10.49 4.83
N LEU A 119 3.81 11.63 4.19
CA LEU A 119 2.68 12.49 4.52
C LEU A 119 1.35 11.74 4.39
N ALA A 120 1.14 11.01 3.29
CA ALA A 120 -0.06 10.21 3.09
C ALA A 120 -0.19 9.09 4.14
N ALA A 121 0.91 8.41 4.49
CA ALA A 121 0.92 7.37 5.51
C ALA A 121 0.55 7.93 6.90
N VAL A 122 1.19 9.02 7.32
CA VAL A 122 0.88 9.70 8.60
C VAL A 122 -0.58 10.14 8.63
N PHE A 123 -1.07 10.73 7.55
CA PHE A 123 -2.44 11.20 7.48
C PHE A 123 -3.46 10.05 7.56
N ILE A 124 -3.21 8.93 6.86
CA ILE A 124 -4.03 7.72 7.00
C ILE A 124 -3.98 7.18 8.43
N ALA A 125 -2.80 7.17 9.08
CA ALA A 125 -2.69 6.72 10.46
C ALA A 125 -3.53 7.57 11.43
N LEU A 126 -3.54 8.89 11.25
CA LEU A 126 -4.41 9.80 12.02
C LEU A 126 -5.90 9.51 11.76
N CYS A 127 -6.28 9.23 10.51
CA CYS A 127 -7.66 8.87 10.18
C CYS A 127 -8.08 7.54 10.83
N ILE A 128 -7.18 6.55 10.87
CA ILE A 128 -7.41 5.27 11.56
C ILE A 128 -7.62 5.50 13.06
N ILE A 129 -6.76 6.28 13.70
CA ILE A 129 -6.90 6.62 15.12
C ILE A 129 -8.26 7.30 15.37
N SER A 130 -8.62 8.30 14.55
CA SER A 130 -9.92 8.96 14.63
C SER A 130 -11.09 7.98 14.48
N ALA A 131 -10.98 6.99 13.59
CA ALA A 131 -12.01 5.98 13.37
C ALA A 131 -12.19 5.00 14.54
N ILE A 132 -11.16 4.78 15.37
CA ILE A 132 -11.26 3.95 16.58
C ILE A 132 -12.13 4.63 17.64
N PHE A 133 -12.08 5.96 17.71
CA PHE A 133 -12.90 6.75 18.63
C PHE A 133 -14.27 7.12 18.07
N TRP A 134 -14.63 6.60 16.89
CA TRP A 134 -15.91 6.88 16.26
C TRP A 134 -17.05 6.11 16.95
N ASN A 135 -17.97 6.84 17.57
CA ASN A 135 -19.07 6.27 18.34
C ASN A 135 -20.43 6.94 18.09
N ARG A 136 -20.49 7.91 17.17
CA ARG A 136 -21.71 8.69 16.87
C ARG A 136 -21.89 8.90 15.37
N ILE A 137 -23.14 8.87 14.94
CA ILE A 137 -23.54 9.17 13.56
C ILE A 137 -24.53 10.34 13.59
N PRO A 138 -24.25 11.44 12.89
CA PRO A 138 -25.21 12.50 12.72
C PRO A 138 -26.31 12.07 11.74
N ASP A 139 -27.57 12.25 12.13
CA ASP A 139 -28.74 12.06 11.28
C ASP A 139 -29.81 13.15 11.51
N SER A 140 -31.00 12.97 10.91
CA SER A 140 -32.09 13.94 11.00
C SER A 140 -32.66 14.15 12.41
N SER A 141 -32.40 13.22 13.34
CA SER A 141 -32.85 13.29 14.74
C SER A 141 -31.81 13.87 15.69
N GLY A 142 -30.55 13.98 15.25
CA GLY A 142 -29.43 14.50 16.04
C GLY A 142 -28.18 13.64 15.90
N GLU A 143 -27.42 13.48 16.99
CA GLU A 143 -26.28 12.56 17.03
C GLU A 143 -26.64 11.27 17.77
N ASN A 144 -26.79 10.19 17.01
CA ASN A 144 -27.14 8.88 17.55
C ASN A 144 -25.91 8.04 17.86
N PHE A 145 -25.98 7.30 18.98
CA PHE A 145 -24.89 6.44 19.42
C PHE A 145 -24.86 5.14 18.64
N ILE A 146 -23.66 4.74 18.21
CA ILE A 146 -23.44 3.46 17.54
C ILE A 146 -23.59 2.34 18.56
N LYS A 147 -24.60 1.50 18.39
CA LYS A 147 -24.81 0.27 19.18
C LYS A 147 -23.85 -0.83 18.79
N GLN A 148 -23.63 -1.00 17.48
CA GLN A 148 -22.84 -2.11 16.95
C GLN A 148 -22.10 -1.71 15.68
N LEU A 149 -20.84 -2.11 15.59
CA LEU A 149 -20.03 -2.00 14.37
C LEU A 149 -20.16 -3.27 13.52
N GLY A 150 -20.31 -3.07 12.22
CA GLY A 150 -20.55 -4.10 11.22
C GLY A 150 -19.29 -4.54 10.46
N PRO A 151 -19.40 -5.59 9.63
CA PRO A 151 -18.28 -6.11 8.85
C PRO A 151 -17.64 -5.10 7.90
N GLY A 152 -18.42 -4.14 7.38
CA GLY A 152 -17.92 -3.06 6.53
C GLY A 152 -16.93 -2.15 7.25
N TYR A 153 -17.15 -1.87 8.54
CA TYR A 153 -16.22 -1.10 9.37
C TYR A 153 -14.87 -1.81 9.50
N TYR A 154 -14.90 -3.10 9.85
CA TYR A 154 -13.69 -3.88 10.03
C TYR A 154 -12.91 -4.10 8.73
N LEU A 155 -13.61 -4.32 7.61
CA LEU A 155 -12.97 -4.41 6.29
C LEU A 155 -12.34 -3.07 5.87
N TRP A 156 -13.02 -1.95 6.13
CA TRP A 156 -12.49 -0.62 5.89
C TRP A 156 -11.23 -0.35 6.73
N MET A 157 -11.28 -0.67 8.04
CA MET A 157 -10.13 -0.55 8.94
C MET A 157 -8.95 -1.38 8.45
N ALA A 158 -9.17 -2.66 8.13
CA ALA A 158 -8.13 -3.55 7.60
C ALA A 158 -7.52 -3.00 6.29
N THR A 159 -8.35 -2.42 5.43
CA THR A 159 -7.90 -1.79 4.18
C THR A 159 -7.03 -0.57 4.44
N MET A 160 -7.44 0.32 5.35
CA MET A 160 -6.67 1.53 5.69
C MET A 160 -5.35 1.20 6.39
N THR A 161 -5.35 0.22 7.31
CA THR A 161 -4.11 -0.27 7.96
C THR A 161 -3.16 -0.90 6.93
N SER A 162 -3.69 -1.66 5.97
CA SER A 162 -2.89 -2.25 4.90
C SER A 162 -2.34 -1.19 3.95
N ALA A 163 -3.11 -0.15 3.65
CA ALA A 163 -2.65 0.99 2.86
C ALA A 163 -1.54 1.77 3.57
N PHE A 164 -1.67 2.00 4.87
CA PHE A 164 -0.61 2.59 5.69
C PHE A 164 0.70 1.78 5.60
N ALA A 165 0.63 0.47 5.82
CA ALA A 165 1.79 -0.41 5.75
C ALA A 165 2.43 -0.43 4.34
N TRP A 166 1.60 -0.44 3.29
CA TRP A 166 2.06 -0.36 1.90
C TRP A 166 2.80 0.96 1.62
N LEU A 167 2.23 2.10 2.02
CA LEU A 167 2.86 3.42 1.84
C LEU A 167 4.16 3.56 2.62
N LEU A 168 4.21 3.05 3.85
CA LEU A 168 5.42 3.06 4.67
C LEU A 168 6.53 2.19 4.03
N SER A 169 6.17 1.01 3.54
CA SER A 169 7.10 0.11 2.83
C SER A 169 7.65 0.78 1.56
N LEU A 170 6.77 1.44 0.80
CA LEU A 170 7.14 2.26 -0.36
C LEU A 170 8.08 3.40 -0.01
N TRP A 171 7.78 4.13 1.06
CA TRP A 171 8.63 5.20 1.55
C TRP A 171 10.05 4.71 1.87
N VAL A 172 10.18 3.60 2.61
CA VAL A 172 11.49 2.99 2.92
C VAL A 172 12.23 2.65 1.64
N MET A 173 11.58 2.02 0.67
CA MET A 173 12.20 1.65 -0.60
C MET A 173 12.69 2.86 -1.38
N VAL A 174 11.87 3.91 -1.50
CA VAL A 174 12.23 5.14 -2.23
C VAL A 174 13.36 5.89 -1.52
N ARG A 175 13.32 5.98 -0.19
CA ARG A 175 14.36 6.63 0.62
C ARG A 175 15.71 5.93 0.47
N ARG A 176 15.72 4.59 0.54
CA ARG A 176 16.94 3.77 0.34
C ARG A 176 17.54 3.93 -1.06
N ARG A 177 16.70 4.07 -2.10
CA ARG A 177 17.18 4.32 -3.47
C ARG A 177 17.86 5.68 -3.61
N ARG A 178 17.31 6.73 -2.99
CA ARG A 178 17.94 8.06 -3.04
C ARG A 178 19.31 8.09 -2.37
N LEU A 179 19.44 7.50 -1.19
CA LEU A 179 20.71 7.42 -0.46
C LEU A 179 21.81 6.63 -1.19
N ARG A 180 21.43 5.78 -2.16
CA ARG A 180 22.39 5.04 -2.99
C ARG A 180 22.85 5.80 -4.23
N ASN A 181 22.11 6.83 -4.63
CA ASN A 181 22.30 7.52 -5.91
C ASN A 181 22.84 8.95 -5.75
N GLY A 182 22.89 9.47 -4.53
CA GLY A 182 23.51 10.75 -4.18
C GLY A 182 24.68 10.51 -3.25
#